data_AF-X0Y0U1-F1
#
_entry.id   AF-X0Y0U1-F1
#
_cell.length_a   1.000
_cell.length_b   1.000
_cell.length_c   1.000
_cell.angle_alpha   90.00
_cell.angle_beta   90.00
_cell.angle_gamma   90.00
#
_symmetry.space_group_name_H-M   'P 1'
#
loop_
_entity.id
_entity.type
_entity.pdbx_description
1 polymer ?
#
loop_
_entity_poly.entity_id
_entity_poly.type
_entity_poly.pdbx_seq_one_letter_code
_entity_poly.pdbx_strand_id
1 'polypeptide(L)'
;GQPRIKLSISTFIPKAHTPFQWVAQNSQEELEFKHGILRRDLRSIRPRLSWENPETSLLETVLSRGDRRMGRVIYHAWRFGATFDAWDERFSYENWLKAFDKAGIDPGFYAYRQRSLDELLPWSHIDTGVSADFLKREYQYTFEAGETVDCRLRCNACGLEKWQPVCQRKYAERG
;
A
#
# COMPACT_ATOMS: atom_id res chain seq x y z
N GLY A 1 37.09 -8.70 -10.77
CA GLY A 1 36.54 -7.52 -10.06
C GLY A 1 35.45 -7.99 -9.10
N GLN A 2 35.38 -7.43 -7.90
CA GLN A 2 34.29 -7.77 -6.96
C GLN A 2 32.93 -7.36 -7.57
N PRO A 3 31.91 -8.24 -7.53
CA PRO A 3 30.58 -7.90 -8.02
C PRO A 3 29.98 -6.76 -7.18
N ARG A 4 29.44 -5.73 -7.85
CA ARG A 4 28.74 -4.62 -7.21
C ARG A 4 27.26 -4.97 -7.09
N ILE A 5 26.80 -5.16 -5.85
CA ILE A 5 25.38 -5.43 -5.56
C ILE A 5 24.62 -4.10 -5.48
N LYS A 6 23.49 -4.00 -6.18
CA LYS A 6 22.52 -2.90 -6.02
C LYS A 6 21.32 -3.44 -5.24
N LEU A 7 20.92 -2.73 -4.18
CA LEU A 7 19.74 -3.05 -3.40
C LEU A 7 18.76 -1.88 -3.48
N SER A 8 17.56 -2.15 -3.97
CA SER A 8 16.45 -1.21 -3.97
C SER A 8 15.51 -1.55 -2.82
N ILE A 9 15.24 -0.59 -1.96
CA ILE A 9 14.37 -0.73 -0.80
C ILE A 9 13.09 0.05 -1.09
N SER A 10 11.96 -0.64 -1.13
CA SER A 10 10.65 -0.02 -1.36
C SER A 10 9.97 0.29 -0.04
N THR A 11 9.30 1.44 0.02
CA THR A 11 8.46 1.80 1.15
C THR A 11 7.18 0.98 1.09
N PHE A 12 6.75 0.46 2.23
CA PHE A 12 5.49 -0.28 2.29
C PHE A 12 4.29 0.66 2.10
N ILE A 13 3.47 0.40 1.07
CA ILE A 13 2.26 1.17 0.75
C ILE A 13 1.01 0.32 1.05
N PRO A 14 0.22 0.64 2.09
CA PRO A 14 -1.02 -0.07 2.38
C PRO A 14 -2.07 0.21 1.30
N LYS A 15 -2.38 -0.80 0.48
CA LYS A 15 -3.33 -0.69 -0.63
C LYS A 15 -4.72 -1.18 -0.24
N ALA A 16 -5.75 -0.52 -0.78
CA ALA A 16 -7.13 -1.00 -0.71
C ALA A 16 -7.25 -2.43 -1.25
N HIS A 17 -8.19 -3.21 -0.68
CA HIS A 17 -8.46 -4.60 -1.05
C HIS A 17 -7.28 -5.57 -0.88
N THR A 18 -6.34 -5.25 0.00
CA THR A 18 -5.23 -6.14 0.41
C THR A 18 -5.34 -6.49 1.89
N PRO A 19 -4.68 -7.58 2.35
CA PRO A 19 -4.64 -7.93 3.77
C PRO A 19 -4.09 -6.79 4.66
N PHE A 20 -3.29 -5.90 4.11
CA PHE A 20 -2.68 -4.80 4.86
C PHE A 20 -3.39 -3.46 4.73
N GLN A 21 -4.61 -3.42 4.17
CA GLN A 21 -5.36 -2.18 3.97
C GLN A 21 -5.66 -1.40 5.28
N TRP A 22 -5.57 -2.09 6.42
CA TRP A 22 -5.75 -1.50 7.77
C TRP A 22 -4.47 -0.93 8.38
N VAL A 23 -3.29 -1.26 7.83
CA VAL A 23 -1.99 -0.90 8.39
C VAL A 23 -1.65 0.57 8.12
N ALA A 24 -1.02 1.24 9.08
CA ALA A 24 -0.41 2.54 8.88
C ALA A 24 0.88 2.44 8.05
N GLN A 25 1.10 3.39 7.15
CA GLN A 25 2.45 3.60 6.62
C GLN A 25 3.35 4.12 7.74
N ASN A 26 4.63 3.74 7.74
CA ASN A 26 5.58 4.36 8.65
C ASN A 26 5.76 5.85 8.36
N SER A 27 5.97 6.62 9.42
CA SER A 27 6.35 8.02 9.36
C SER A 27 7.70 8.20 8.65
N GLN A 28 7.98 9.42 8.20
CA GLN A 28 9.26 9.73 7.58
C GLN A 28 10.42 9.47 8.55
N GLU A 29 10.26 9.81 9.82
CA GLU A 29 11.24 9.61 10.88
C GLU A 29 11.56 8.12 11.07
N GLU A 30 10.53 7.26 11.07
CA GLU A 30 10.72 5.80 11.15
C GLU A 30 11.42 5.23 9.91
N LEU A 31 11.09 5.72 8.72
CA LEU A 31 11.74 5.31 7.47
C LEU A 31 13.22 5.70 7.46
N GLU A 32 13.53 6.93 7.85
CA GLU A 32 14.91 7.43 7.97
C GLU A 32 15.72 6.61 8.98
N PHE A 33 15.13 6.29 10.13
CA PHE A 33 15.74 5.42 11.12
C PHE A 33 16.05 4.03 10.56
N LYS A 34 15.09 3.39 9.88
CA LYS A 34 15.26 2.07 9.24
C LYS A 34 16.31 2.11 8.12
N HIS A 35 16.34 3.15 7.31
CA HIS A 35 17.39 3.36 6.30
C HIS A 35 18.77 3.50 6.95
N GLY A 36 18.87 4.17 8.11
CA GLY A 36 20.09 4.27 8.91
C GLY A 36 20.62 2.90 9.36
N ILE A 37 19.72 2.03 9.85
CA ILE A 37 20.04 0.65 10.21
C ILE A 37 20.61 -0.10 8.98
N LEU A 38 19.92 -0.07 7.85
CA LEU A 38 20.35 -0.76 6.63
C LEU A 38 21.72 -0.28 6.14
N ARG A 39 21.96 1.03 6.14
CA ARG A 39 23.26 1.61 5.76
C ARG A 39 24.39 1.13 6.67
N ARG A 40 24.14 1.08 7.98
CA ARG A 40 25.13 0.67 8.99
C ARG A 40 25.44 -0.82 8.87
N ASP A 41 24.41 -1.65 8.84
CA ASP A 41 24.55 -3.10 8.97
C ASP A 41 25.01 -3.76 7.66
N LEU A 42 24.70 -3.15 6.51
CA LEU A 42 25.15 -3.62 5.20
C LEU A 42 26.50 -3.03 4.75
N ARG A 43 27.20 -2.29 5.62
CA ARG A 43 28.45 -1.61 5.27
C ARG A 43 29.56 -2.56 4.80
N SER A 44 29.59 -3.80 5.30
CA SER A 44 30.59 -4.82 4.99
C SER A 44 30.56 -5.26 3.52
N ILE A 45 29.38 -5.34 2.91
CA ILE A 45 29.20 -5.76 1.51
C ILE A 45 29.17 -4.58 0.51
N ARG A 46 29.27 -3.34 1.02
CA ARG A 46 29.33 -2.09 0.25
C ARG A 46 28.33 -2.02 -0.93
N PRO A 47 27.02 -2.24 -0.70
CA PRO A 47 26.05 -2.24 -1.77
C PRO A 47 25.76 -0.81 -2.24
N ARG A 48 25.29 -0.67 -3.47
CA ARG A 48 24.61 0.56 -3.91
C ARG A 48 23.17 0.50 -3.42
N LEU A 49 22.88 1.21 -2.34
CA LEU A 49 21.52 1.34 -1.83
C LEU A 49 20.75 2.43 -2.59
N SER A 50 19.49 2.17 -2.86
CA SER A 50 18.50 3.15 -3.30
C SER A 50 17.17 2.86 -2.62
N TRP A 51 16.41 3.90 -2.30
CA TRP A 51 15.04 3.80 -1.80
C TRP A 51 14.18 4.85 -2.48
N GLU A 52 12.87 4.67 -2.42
CA GLU A 52 11.88 5.58 -2.98
C GLU A 52 11.89 6.94 -2.26
N ASN A 53 11.46 7.99 -2.97
CA ASN A 53 11.25 9.30 -2.38
C ASN A 53 10.09 9.20 -1.34
N PRO A 54 10.31 9.57 -0.06
CA PRO A 54 9.27 9.54 0.97
C PRO A 54 8.01 10.34 0.60
N GLU A 55 8.15 11.46 -0.10
CA GLU A 55 7.02 12.30 -0.54
C GLU A 55 6.15 11.56 -1.55
N THR A 56 6.77 10.88 -2.51
CA THR A 56 6.08 10.03 -3.49
C THR A 56 5.38 8.87 -2.80
N SER A 57 6.07 8.17 -1.89
CA SER A 57 5.48 7.07 -1.11
C SER A 57 4.32 7.53 -0.21
N LEU A 58 4.40 8.73 0.38
CA LEU A 58 3.33 9.31 1.16
C LEU A 58 2.11 9.60 0.27
N LEU A 59 2.32 10.28 -0.85
CA LEU A 59 1.24 10.59 -1.78
C LEU A 59 0.57 9.32 -2.31
N GLU A 60 1.36 8.30 -2.67
CA GLU A 60 0.85 7.01 -3.12
C GLU A 60 -0.04 6.35 -2.05
N THR A 61 0.38 6.40 -0.78
CA THR A 61 -0.41 5.88 0.35
C THR A 61 -1.72 6.64 0.50
N VAL A 62 -1.67 7.98 0.49
CA VAL A 62 -2.85 8.83 0.66
C VAL A 62 -3.86 8.58 -0.45
N LEU A 63 -3.41 8.48 -1.70
CA LEU A 63 -4.28 8.18 -2.85
C LEU A 63 -4.84 6.76 -2.78
N SER A 64 -4.03 5.78 -2.35
CA SER A 64 -4.44 4.37 -2.23
C SER A 64 -5.47 4.14 -1.12
N ARG A 65 -5.46 4.98 -0.09
CA ARG A 65 -6.34 4.88 1.10
C ARG A 65 -7.35 6.02 1.18
N GLY A 66 -7.47 6.77 0.10
CA GLY A 66 -8.30 7.95 -0.03
C GLY A 66 -9.80 7.65 0.01
N ASP A 67 -10.58 8.65 0.40
CA ASP A 67 -12.03 8.65 0.19
C ASP A 67 -12.44 9.69 -0.86
N ARG A 68 -13.75 9.87 -1.06
CA ARG A 68 -14.33 10.82 -2.02
C ARG A 68 -13.78 12.25 -1.91
N ARG A 69 -13.30 12.66 -0.73
CA ARG A 69 -12.70 13.99 -0.52
C ARG A 69 -11.40 14.17 -1.32
N MET A 70 -10.71 13.08 -1.67
CA MET A 70 -9.51 13.14 -2.51
C MET A 70 -9.75 13.62 -3.92
N GLY A 71 -10.99 13.51 -4.44
CA GLY A 71 -11.34 14.13 -5.71
C GLY A 71 -11.06 15.63 -5.73
N ARG A 72 -11.28 16.34 -4.61
CA ARG A 72 -10.98 17.78 -4.49
C ARG A 72 -9.48 18.06 -4.50
N VAL A 73 -8.69 17.24 -3.80
CA VAL A 73 -7.23 17.38 -3.77
C VAL A 73 -6.64 17.13 -5.15
N ILE A 74 -7.02 16.03 -5.82
CA ILE A 74 -6.55 15.71 -7.17
C ILE A 74 -6.90 16.85 -8.14
N TYR A 75 -8.12 17.38 -8.05
CA TYR A 75 -8.53 18.54 -8.85
C TYR A 75 -7.64 19.76 -8.60
N HIS A 76 -7.39 20.12 -7.34
CA HIS A 76 -6.54 21.26 -7.01
C HIS A 76 -5.08 21.04 -7.40
N ALA A 77 -4.53 19.84 -7.21
CA ALA A 77 -3.16 19.50 -7.61
C ALA A 77 -2.99 19.72 -9.11
N TRP A 78 -3.93 19.23 -9.92
CA TRP A 78 -3.95 19.50 -11.36
C TRP A 78 -4.02 21.00 -11.69
N ARG A 79 -4.88 21.76 -11.00
CA ARG A 79 -4.97 23.24 -11.16
C ARG A 79 -3.68 23.96 -10.78
N PHE A 80 -2.88 23.40 -9.87
CA PHE A 80 -1.56 23.92 -9.50
C PHE A 80 -0.43 23.43 -10.39
N GLY A 81 -0.72 22.59 -11.40
CA GLY A 81 0.24 22.17 -12.41
C GLY A 81 0.78 20.74 -12.23
N ALA A 82 0.26 19.98 -11.26
CA ALA A 82 0.59 18.56 -11.12
C ALA A 82 0.13 17.80 -12.37
N THR A 83 1.10 17.39 -13.19
CA THR A 83 0.89 16.67 -14.44
C THR A 83 2.09 15.77 -14.68
N PHE A 84 1.80 14.51 -15.02
CA PHE A 84 2.84 13.50 -15.26
C PHE A 84 3.74 13.19 -14.05
N ASP A 85 3.16 13.21 -12.84
CA ASP A 85 3.86 12.95 -11.57
C ASP A 85 4.47 11.54 -11.44
N ALA A 86 4.20 10.64 -12.39
CA ALA A 86 4.86 9.33 -12.46
C ALA A 86 6.33 9.41 -12.92
N TRP A 87 6.77 10.56 -13.45
CA TRP A 87 8.18 10.79 -13.80
C TRP A 87 8.80 11.74 -12.78
N ASP A 88 9.87 11.29 -12.12
CA ASP A 88 10.53 12.02 -11.03
C ASP A 88 10.90 13.47 -11.40
N GLU A 89 11.29 13.72 -12.65
CA GLU A 89 11.66 15.06 -13.16
C GLU A 89 10.46 16.04 -13.25
N ARG A 90 9.25 15.51 -13.22
CA ARG A 90 7.99 16.25 -13.34
C ARG A 90 7.22 16.33 -12.03
N PHE A 91 7.54 15.45 -11.08
CA PHE A 91 6.91 15.41 -9.78
C PHE A 91 7.19 16.69 -8.99
N SER A 92 6.12 17.35 -8.56
CA SER A 92 6.20 18.51 -7.67
C SER A 92 5.33 18.29 -6.44
N TYR A 93 5.97 17.91 -5.33
CA TYR A 93 5.27 17.71 -4.07
C TYR A 93 4.61 19.01 -3.54
N GLU A 94 5.20 20.17 -3.86
CA GLU A 94 4.65 21.48 -3.49
C GLU A 94 3.23 21.70 -4.04
N ASN A 95 2.94 21.23 -5.27
CA ASN A 95 1.60 21.32 -5.86
C ASN A 95 0.59 20.50 -5.06
N TRP A 96 1.00 19.34 -4.55
CA TRP A 96 0.17 18.49 -3.71
C TRP A 96 -0.05 19.09 -2.33
N LEU A 97 1.00 19.65 -1.71
CA LEU A 97 0.86 20.36 -0.42
C LEU A 97 -0.15 21.51 -0.51
N LYS A 98 -0.06 22.35 -1.56
CA LYS A 98 -1.04 23.42 -1.83
C LYS A 98 -2.45 22.86 -2.04
N ALA A 99 -2.57 21.71 -2.70
CA ALA A 99 -3.85 21.06 -2.95
C ALA A 99 -4.50 20.50 -1.68
N PHE A 100 -3.71 19.87 -0.80
CA PHE A 100 -4.15 19.40 0.51
C PHE A 100 -4.62 20.56 1.39
N ASP A 101 -3.81 21.62 1.50
CA ASP A 101 -4.15 22.84 2.23
C ASP A 101 -5.45 23.48 1.70
N LYS A 102 -5.55 23.65 0.38
CA LYS A 102 -6.75 24.22 -0.26
C LYS A 102 -8.02 23.39 0.00
N ALA A 103 -7.89 22.07 0.07
CA ALA A 103 -9.00 21.17 0.37
C ALA A 103 -9.31 21.06 1.87
N GLY A 104 -8.44 21.59 2.75
CA GLY A 104 -8.54 21.44 4.20
C GLY A 104 -8.37 19.98 4.65
N ILE A 105 -7.47 19.24 4.00
CA ILE A 105 -7.26 17.81 4.25
C ILE A 105 -5.83 17.56 4.69
N ASP A 106 -5.68 16.97 5.87
CA ASP A 106 -4.41 16.44 6.34
C ASP A 106 -4.09 15.10 5.64
N PRO A 107 -2.97 14.98 4.90
CA PRO A 107 -2.54 13.69 4.34
C PRO A 107 -2.24 12.65 5.43
N GLY A 108 -1.78 13.06 6.61
CA GLY A 108 -1.46 12.19 7.73
C GLY A 108 -2.65 11.33 8.20
N PHE A 109 -3.87 11.88 8.12
CA PHE A 109 -5.11 11.17 8.40
C PHE A 109 -5.27 9.86 7.60
N TYR A 110 -4.81 9.85 6.34
CA TYR A 110 -4.90 8.67 5.46
C TYR A 110 -3.66 7.79 5.54
N ALA A 111 -2.48 8.36 5.73
CA ALA A 111 -1.21 7.63 5.67
C ALA A 111 -0.86 6.94 6.99
N TYR A 112 -0.86 7.68 8.09
CA TYR A 112 -0.26 7.25 9.36
C TYR A 112 -1.28 6.64 10.33
N ARG A 113 -2.55 6.61 9.96
CA ARG A 113 -3.60 6.04 10.80
C ARG A 113 -3.67 4.53 10.64
N GLN A 114 -3.48 3.82 11.76
CA GLN A 114 -3.89 2.43 11.90
C GLN A 114 -5.42 2.38 11.93
N ARG A 115 -6.02 1.55 11.07
CA ARG A 115 -7.47 1.37 11.01
C ARG A 115 -7.87 0.12 11.80
N SER A 116 -9.04 0.16 12.43
CA SER A 116 -9.63 -1.05 13.02
C SER A 116 -10.07 -2.01 11.92
N LEU A 117 -10.02 -3.32 12.17
CA LEU A 117 -10.58 -4.32 11.26
C LEU A 117 -12.09 -4.13 11.04
N ASP A 118 -12.79 -3.50 11.98
CA ASP A 118 -14.23 -3.25 11.92
C ASP A 118 -14.59 -1.86 11.36
N GLU A 119 -13.58 -1.09 10.96
CA GLU A 119 -13.80 0.21 10.31
C GLU A 119 -14.45 0.03 8.93
N LEU A 120 -15.47 0.84 8.66
CA LEU A 120 -16.04 0.96 7.33
C LEU A 120 -15.04 1.69 6.41
N LEU A 121 -14.49 0.96 5.43
CA LEU A 121 -13.46 1.50 4.54
C LEU A 121 -14.11 2.25 3.37
N PRO A 122 -13.49 3.36 2.89
CA PRO A 122 -14.04 4.15 1.80
C PRO A 122 -14.30 3.37 0.50
N TRP A 123 -13.52 2.33 0.25
CA TRP A 123 -13.60 1.45 -0.92
C TRP A 123 -14.43 0.18 -0.69
N SER A 124 -15.03 -0.01 0.49
CA SER A 124 -15.83 -1.22 0.79
C SER A 124 -17.05 -1.42 -0.11
N HIS A 125 -17.47 -0.38 -0.84
CA HIS A 125 -18.56 -0.46 -1.81
C HIS A 125 -18.13 -1.03 -3.18
N ILE A 126 -16.84 -1.27 -3.38
CA ILE A 126 -16.27 -1.86 -4.60
C ILE A 126 -16.09 -3.36 -4.36
N ASP A 127 -16.73 -4.18 -5.19
CA ASP A 127 -16.55 -5.63 -5.15
C ASP A 127 -15.41 -6.05 -6.09
N THR A 128 -14.31 -6.55 -5.51
CA THR A 128 -13.18 -7.13 -6.24
C THR A 128 -13.27 -8.64 -6.38
N GLY A 129 -14.36 -9.24 -5.89
CA GLY A 129 -14.56 -10.68 -5.75
C GLY A 129 -13.87 -11.29 -4.54
N VAL A 130 -12.90 -10.62 -3.92
CA VAL A 130 -12.24 -11.07 -2.69
C VAL A 130 -12.99 -10.53 -1.47
N SER A 131 -13.37 -11.42 -0.55
CA SER A 131 -14.16 -11.09 0.63
C SER A 131 -13.33 -10.37 1.70
N ALA A 132 -13.97 -9.46 2.44
CA ALA A 132 -13.34 -8.79 3.57
C ALA A 132 -12.90 -9.78 4.66
N ASP A 133 -13.69 -10.82 4.92
CA ASP A 133 -13.37 -11.86 5.90
C ASP A 133 -12.12 -12.66 5.52
N PHE A 134 -11.93 -12.93 4.22
CA PHE A 134 -10.69 -13.51 3.73
C PHE A 134 -9.51 -12.59 4.04
N LEU A 135 -9.59 -11.30 3.68
CA LEU A 135 -8.51 -10.33 3.92
C LEU A 135 -8.18 -10.15 5.41
N LYS A 136 -9.19 -10.16 6.29
CA LYS A 136 -9.00 -10.12 7.75
C LYS A 136 -8.24 -11.35 8.26
N ARG A 137 -8.56 -12.53 7.75
CA ARG A 137 -7.87 -13.78 8.11
C ARG A 137 -6.42 -13.77 7.62
N GLU A 138 -6.17 -13.35 6.39
CA GLU A 138 -4.79 -13.23 5.85
C GLU A 138 -3.96 -12.22 6.64
N TYR A 139 -4.57 -11.12 7.07
CA TYR A 139 -3.93 -10.14 7.95
C TYR A 139 -3.48 -10.80 9.27
N GLN A 140 -4.37 -11.56 9.91
CA GLN A 140 -4.07 -12.27 11.16
C GLN A 140 -2.96 -13.32 10.96
N TYR A 141 -3.05 -14.13 9.90
CA TYR A 141 -2.05 -15.15 9.57
C TYR A 141 -0.64 -14.59 9.40
N THR A 142 -0.51 -13.35 8.89
CA THR A 142 0.80 -12.70 8.76
C THR A 142 1.53 -12.62 10.11
N PHE A 143 0.81 -12.34 11.20
CA PHE A 143 1.41 -12.23 12.54
C PHE A 143 1.62 -13.58 13.23
N GLU A 144 0.95 -14.62 12.75
CA GLU A 144 1.10 -16.00 13.21
C GLU A 144 2.18 -16.77 12.42
N ALA A 145 2.87 -16.09 11.49
CA ALA A 145 3.79 -16.70 10.53
C ALA A 145 3.12 -17.85 9.72
N GLY A 146 1.81 -17.74 9.51
CA GLY A 146 1.03 -18.68 8.73
C GLY A 146 1.18 -18.44 7.23
N GLU A 147 1.19 -19.51 6.45
CA GLU A 147 1.21 -19.44 4.99
C GLU A 147 -0.13 -19.89 4.41
N THR A 148 -0.60 -19.14 3.42
CA THR A 148 -1.79 -19.50 2.65
C THR A 148 -1.38 -20.40 1.49
N VAL A 149 -1.92 -21.61 1.49
CA VAL A 149 -1.63 -22.62 0.46
C VAL A 149 -2.07 -22.12 -0.91
N ASP A 150 -1.34 -22.53 -1.95
CA ASP A 150 -1.69 -22.24 -3.33
C ASP A 150 -3.13 -22.69 -3.66
N CYS A 151 -3.96 -21.75 -4.11
CA CYS A 151 -5.36 -22.01 -4.45
C CYS A 151 -5.54 -22.95 -5.66
N ARG A 152 -4.45 -23.26 -6.36
CA ARG A 152 -4.40 -24.31 -7.38
C ARG A 152 -4.55 -25.70 -6.77
N LEU A 153 -4.01 -25.90 -5.56
CA LEU A 153 -4.01 -27.16 -4.83
C LEU A 153 -5.25 -27.31 -3.95
N ARG A 154 -5.62 -26.27 -3.21
CA ARG A 154 -6.78 -26.28 -2.31
C ARG A 154 -7.47 -24.93 -2.29
N CYS A 155 -8.80 -24.90 -2.41
CA CYS A 155 -9.53 -23.65 -2.35
C CYS A 155 -9.39 -22.94 -0.98
N ASN A 156 -9.02 -21.67 -1.00
CA ASN A 156 -8.87 -20.84 0.21
C ASN A 156 -10.17 -20.12 0.61
N ALA A 157 -11.24 -20.27 -0.17
CA ALA A 157 -12.50 -19.53 -0.03
C ALA A 157 -12.26 -18.02 0.14
N CYS A 158 -11.64 -17.42 -0.88
CA CYS A 158 -11.35 -16.00 -0.89
C CYS A 158 -12.54 -15.14 -1.28
N GLY A 159 -13.66 -15.71 -1.72
CA GLY A 159 -14.83 -14.99 -2.24
C GLY A 159 -15.03 -15.16 -3.74
N LEU A 160 -13.95 -15.47 -4.49
CA LEU A 160 -14.01 -15.65 -5.95
C LEU A 160 -14.88 -16.83 -6.37
N GLU A 161 -15.11 -17.80 -5.47
CA GLU A 161 -16.08 -18.87 -5.68
C GLU A 161 -17.52 -18.37 -5.90
N LYS A 162 -17.85 -17.11 -5.61
CA LYS A 162 -19.16 -16.54 -5.96
C LYS A 162 -19.28 -16.16 -7.43
N TRP A 163 -18.15 -15.92 -8.10
CA TRP A 163 -18.10 -15.27 -9.41
C TRP A 163 -17.41 -16.11 -10.50
N GLN A 164 -16.42 -16.91 -10.13
CA GLN A 164 -15.55 -17.63 -11.05
C GLN A 164 -15.93 -19.12 -11.12
N PRO A 165 -16.34 -19.65 -12.29
CA PRO A 165 -16.75 -21.06 -12.42
C PRO A 165 -15.68 -22.08 -11.99
N VAL A 166 -14.40 -21.76 -12.20
CA VAL A 166 -13.29 -22.62 -11.74
C VAL A 166 -13.21 -22.64 -10.21
N CYS A 167 -13.41 -21.50 -9.56
CA CYS A 167 -13.38 -21.38 -8.10
C CYS A 167 -14.61 -22.04 -7.45
N GLN A 168 -15.79 -21.98 -8.09
CA GLN A 168 -17.01 -22.66 -7.65
C GLN A 168 -16.79 -24.16 -7.48
N ARG A 169 -16.23 -24.83 -8.51
CA ARG A 169 -15.94 -26.27 -8.47
C ARG A 169 -14.98 -26.63 -7.35
N LYS A 170 -13.86 -25.90 -7.25
CA LYS A 170 -12.86 -26.12 -6.19
C LYS A 170 -13.38 -25.85 -4.79
N TYR A 171 -14.31 -24.91 -4.63
CA TYR A 171 -14.95 -24.66 -3.35
C TYR A 171 -15.89 -25.80 -2.96
N ALA A 172 -16.64 -26.36 -3.91
CA ALA A 172 -17.49 -27.53 -3.68
C ALA A 172 -16.66 -28.78 -3.29
N GLU A 173 -15.48 -28.95 -3.88
CA GLU A 173 -14.51 -30.02 -3.57
C GLU A 173 -13.75 -29.82 -2.23
N ARG A 174 -13.94 -28.66 -1.57
CA ARG A 174 -13.27 -28.35 -0.29
C ARG A 174 -13.92 -29.05 0.91
N GLY A 175 -15.21 -29.37 0.80
CA GLY A 175 -15.99 -30.09 1.81
C GLY A 175 -15.71 -31.58 1.77
#